data_AF-A0A2D6E2G9-F1
#
_entry.id   AF-A0A2D6E2G9-F1
#
_cell.length_a   1.000
_cell.length_b   1.000
_cell.length_c   1.000
_cell.angle_alpha   90.00
_cell.angle_beta   90.00
_cell.angle_gamma   90.00
#
_symmetry.space_group_name_H-M   'P 1'
#
loop_
_entity.id
_entity.type
_entity.pdbx_description
1 polymer ?
#
loop_
_entity_poly.entity_id
_entity_poly.type
_entity_poly.pdbx_seq_one_letter_code
_entity_poly.pdbx_strand_id
1 'polypeptide(L)'
;MSINRDVKPKVFANNVNIEQDFAKTEALNNASPTAAGPQSGVGGGRFPGDPCPLFEQTPSEYVLHNERNAWVVLGVDRNYNKTSGYGGRGHTQVAAIDLVAGRMASYVRKVADDGSPASANPDFKVDAARIYISQKADIDDYFELKESPMGKSKAMSAVAVKADDVRLIARNGIKLVTGTDTRNSLGLRQIEAGGIELIAGDMVEKLQPLVKGENMLNCIVGLKEQIKDLRKIVFSLLQYQMNFNAVLTGHTHLSNWPGAPTPPSVEVVAMGNATMTQHVGQSLPSLVSHATNMELWEIEYLNPAKKTYINSQWNKTN
;
A
#
# COMPACT_ATOMS: atom_id res chain seq x y z
N MET A 1 14.75 -52.54 19.97
CA MET A 1 14.67 -51.55 21.06
C MET A 1 14.40 -50.20 20.40
N SER A 2 13.11 -49.84 20.28
CA SER A 2 12.60 -48.73 19.48
C SER A 2 12.48 -47.47 20.34
N ILE A 3 13.21 -46.42 19.98
CA ILE A 3 13.12 -45.10 20.64
C ILE A 3 12.06 -44.28 19.92
N ASN A 4 11.01 -43.98 20.67
CA ASN A 4 9.79 -43.33 20.23
C ASN A 4 9.98 -41.80 20.16
N ARG A 5 9.52 -41.18 19.06
CA ARG A 5 9.45 -39.72 18.89
C ARG A 5 8.05 -39.27 19.30
N ASP A 6 7.91 -38.73 20.51
CA ASP A 6 6.66 -38.11 20.98
C ASP A 6 6.99 -36.79 21.71
N VAL A 7 6.88 -35.66 21.00
CA VAL A 7 6.79 -34.33 21.62
C VAL A 7 5.43 -33.76 21.27
N LYS A 8 4.48 -33.85 22.20
CA LYS A 8 3.13 -33.28 22.09
C LYS A 8 3.14 -31.77 22.36
N PRO A 9 2.31 -30.97 21.67
CA PRO A 9 2.15 -29.55 21.97
C PRO A 9 1.37 -29.35 23.28
N LYS A 10 1.84 -28.41 24.12
CA LYS A 10 1.08 -27.92 25.28
C LYS A 10 -0.09 -27.06 24.78
N VAL A 11 -1.30 -27.61 24.81
CA VAL A 11 -2.55 -26.87 24.68
C VAL A 11 -2.85 -26.22 26.04
N PHE A 12 -2.89 -24.89 26.09
CA PHE A 12 -3.49 -24.17 27.20
C PHE A 12 -5.01 -24.34 27.11
N ALA A 13 -5.57 -25.12 28.03
CA ALA A 13 -7.01 -25.29 28.18
C ALA A 13 -7.61 -24.02 28.79
N ASN A 14 -8.36 -23.25 28.00
CA ASN A 14 -9.34 -22.32 28.54
C ASN A 14 -10.64 -23.10 28.74
N ASN A 15 -10.98 -23.34 30.01
CA ASN A 15 -12.25 -23.88 30.47
C ASN A 15 -13.39 -22.92 30.08
N VAL A 16 -13.99 -23.12 28.91
CA VAL A 16 -15.33 -22.59 28.63
C VAL A 16 -16.31 -23.55 29.27
N ASN A 17 -16.98 -23.11 30.32
CA ASN A 17 -17.89 -23.91 31.12
C ASN A 17 -19.25 -23.98 30.39
N ILE A 18 -19.33 -24.82 29.37
CA ILE A 18 -20.47 -24.92 28.44
C ILE A 18 -21.80 -25.18 29.18
N GLU A 19 -21.77 -25.89 30.31
CA GLU A 19 -22.97 -26.14 31.13
C GLU A 19 -23.54 -24.88 31.81
N GLN A 20 -22.70 -23.87 32.11
CA GLN A 20 -23.17 -22.61 32.70
C GLN A 20 -23.87 -21.70 31.69
N ASP A 21 -23.51 -21.79 30.41
CA ASP A 21 -24.13 -20.99 29.34
C ASP A 21 -25.49 -21.58 28.90
N PHE A 22 -25.65 -22.90 28.90
CA PHE A 22 -26.97 -23.53 28.70
C PHE A 22 -27.92 -23.26 29.87
N ALA A 23 -27.43 -23.30 31.11
CA ALA A 23 -28.23 -22.98 32.30
C ALA A 23 -28.71 -21.51 32.33
N LYS A 24 -27.89 -20.56 31.85
CA LYS A 24 -28.31 -19.15 31.68
C LYS A 24 -29.41 -19.00 30.63
N THR A 25 -29.34 -19.77 29.55
CA THR A 25 -30.30 -19.70 28.45
C THR A 25 -31.65 -20.32 28.84
N GLU A 26 -31.66 -21.40 29.63
CA GLU A 26 -32.89 -22.00 30.18
C GLU A 26 -33.49 -21.18 31.35
N ALA A 27 -32.67 -20.57 32.20
CA ALA A 27 -33.15 -19.69 33.28
C ALA A 27 -33.84 -18.42 32.75
N LEU A 28 -33.46 -17.94 31.55
CA LEU A 28 -34.11 -16.81 30.88
C LEU A 28 -35.45 -17.19 30.24
N ASN A 29 -35.60 -18.43 29.77
CA ASN A 29 -36.84 -18.92 29.17
C ASN A 29 -37.92 -19.30 30.21
N ASN A 30 -37.52 -19.57 31.45
CA ASN A 30 -38.41 -19.95 32.55
C ASN A 30 -38.65 -18.84 33.59
N ALA A 31 -38.15 -17.63 33.35
CA ALA A 31 -38.42 -16.49 34.23
C ALA A 31 -39.87 -16.01 34.05
N SER A 32 -40.61 -15.90 35.16
CA SER A 32 -41.98 -15.38 35.13
C SER A 32 -42.00 -13.94 34.59
N PRO A 33 -43.06 -13.52 33.86
CA PRO A 33 -43.13 -12.21 33.19
C PRO A 33 -43.04 -11.00 34.13
N THR A 34 -43.06 -11.24 35.45
CA THR A 34 -43.16 -10.23 36.49
C THR A 34 -41.81 -9.91 37.17
N ALA A 35 -40.72 -10.62 36.84
CA ALA A 35 -39.41 -10.44 37.48
C ALA A 35 -38.25 -10.03 36.52
N ALA A 36 -38.52 -9.83 35.23
CA ALA A 36 -37.56 -9.21 34.32
C ALA A 36 -37.67 -7.68 34.41
N GLY A 37 -36.77 -7.04 35.16
CA GLY A 37 -36.67 -5.59 35.19
C GLY A 37 -36.55 -5.01 33.76
N PRO A 38 -37.15 -3.86 33.45
CA PRO A 38 -37.30 -3.30 32.09
C PRO A 38 -35.99 -2.67 31.60
N GLN A 39 -34.87 -3.39 31.67
CA GLN A 39 -33.52 -2.89 31.40
C GLN A 39 -32.72 -3.81 30.49
N SER A 40 -33.36 -4.65 29.67
CA SER A 40 -32.57 -5.61 28.90
C SER A 40 -31.92 -5.01 27.65
N GLY A 41 -32.39 -3.88 27.12
CA GLY A 41 -31.88 -3.32 25.85
C GLY A 41 -32.08 -4.23 24.62
N VAL A 42 -32.56 -5.46 24.82
CA VAL A 42 -32.81 -6.53 23.86
C VAL A 42 -33.90 -6.08 22.88
N GLY A 43 -33.72 -6.43 21.60
CA GLY A 43 -34.66 -6.05 20.54
C GLY A 43 -34.76 -4.54 20.27
N GLY A 44 -33.78 -3.75 20.72
CA GLY A 44 -33.79 -2.30 20.59
C GLY A 44 -34.57 -1.57 21.70
N GLY A 45 -34.98 -2.27 22.77
CA GLY A 45 -35.63 -1.65 23.93
C GLY A 45 -34.75 -0.59 24.59
N ARG A 46 -35.34 0.39 25.28
CA ARG A 46 -34.56 1.43 25.96
C ARG A 46 -33.63 0.80 27.01
N PHE A 47 -32.36 1.23 27.00
CA PHE A 47 -31.37 0.84 28.01
C PHE A 47 -30.93 2.11 28.74
N PRO A 48 -31.41 2.38 29.97
CA PRO A 48 -31.09 3.61 30.71
C PRO A 48 -29.61 3.76 31.10
N GLY A 49 -28.77 2.75 30.83
CA GLY A 49 -27.37 2.69 31.22
C GLY A 49 -26.37 3.28 30.22
N ASP A 50 -26.73 3.44 28.94
CA ASP A 50 -25.76 3.87 27.93
C ASP A 50 -25.31 5.32 28.19
N PRO A 51 -24.00 5.57 28.31
CA PRO A 51 -23.50 6.91 28.50
C PRO A 51 -23.56 7.65 27.15
N CYS A 52 -24.25 8.79 27.13
CA CYS A 52 -24.37 9.66 25.96
C CYS A 52 -23.95 11.06 26.38
N PRO A 53 -22.83 11.60 25.85
CA PRO A 53 -22.38 12.94 26.22
C PRO A 53 -23.30 13.99 25.60
N LEU A 54 -23.37 15.16 26.22
CA LEU A 54 -24.08 16.31 25.68
C LEU A 54 -23.22 16.95 24.59
N PHE A 55 -23.73 17.07 23.38
CA PHE A 55 -22.99 17.69 22.28
C PHE A 55 -23.01 19.23 22.39
N GLU A 56 -21.84 19.87 22.31
CA GLU A 56 -21.75 21.34 22.30
C GLU A 56 -22.17 21.92 20.94
N GLN A 57 -23.47 22.04 20.74
CA GLN A 57 -24.05 22.58 19.51
C GLN A 57 -23.72 24.07 19.34
N THR A 58 -23.39 24.47 18.10
CA THR A 58 -23.31 25.88 17.71
C THR A 58 -24.66 26.37 17.18
N PRO A 59 -24.95 27.69 17.21
CA PRO A 59 -26.24 28.21 16.74
C PRO A 59 -26.57 27.91 15.27
N SER A 60 -25.54 27.68 14.45
CA SER A 60 -25.66 27.36 13.02
C SER A 60 -25.82 25.87 12.72
N GLU A 61 -25.70 25.00 13.72
CA GLU A 61 -25.79 23.57 13.55
C GLU A 61 -27.19 23.03 13.73
N TYR A 62 -27.50 22.02 12.94
CA TYR A 62 -28.66 21.17 13.09
C TYR A 62 -28.21 19.77 13.48
N VAL A 63 -28.64 19.32 14.67
CA VAL A 63 -28.17 18.08 15.30
C VAL A 63 -29.35 17.11 15.44
N LEU A 64 -29.18 15.93 14.86
CA LEU A 64 -30.08 14.78 15.06
C LEU A 64 -29.32 13.71 15.83
N HIS A 65 -29.90 13.20 16.92
CA HIS A 65 -29.27 12.17 17.73
C HIS A 65 -30.26 11.26 18.43
N ASN A 66 -29.78 10.14 18.95
CA ASN A 66 -30.55 9.24 19.80
C ASN A 66 -29.95 9.16 21.22
N GLU A 67 -30.58 8.39 22.11
CA GLU A 67 -30.11 8.15 23.47
C GLU A 67 -28.88 7.20 23.53
N ARG A 68 -28.48 6.61 22.41
CA ARG A 68 -27.40 5.61 22.29
C ARG A 68 -26.18 6.14 21.53
N ASN A 69 -25.90 7.44 21.64
CA ASN A 69 -24.67 8.07 21.14
C ASN A 69 -24.46 7.94 19.61
N ALA A 70 -25.54 7.93 18.83
CA ALA A 70 -25.50 8.07 17.36
C ALA A 70 -25.95 9.48 16.95
N TRP A 71 -25.18 10.12 16.07
CA TRP A 71 -25.30 11.54 15.76
C TRP A 71 -25.18 11.82 14.25
N VAL A 72 -26.00 12.76 13.78
CA VAL A 72 -25.88 13.43 12.49
C VAL A 72 -25.85 14.92 12.77
N VAL A 73 -24.75 15.58 12.42
CA VAL A 73 -24.58 17.03 12.60
C VAL A 73 -24.43 17.67 11.23
N LEU A 74 -25.36 18.56 10.89
CA LEU A 74 -25.30 19.41 9.71
C LEU A 74 -24.90 20.80 10.17
N GLY A 75 -23.81 21.34 9.66
CA GLY A 75 -23.34 22.64 10.13
C GLY A 75 -22.17 23.18 9.35
N VAL A 76 -21.24 23.79 10.08
CA VAL A 76 -20.02 24.38 9.53
C VAL A 76 -18.80 23.57 9.95
N ASP A 77 -17.73 23.70 9.16
CA ASP A 77 -16.48 23.03 9.41
C ASP A 77 -15.90 23.37 10.79
N ARG A 78 -15.77 22.35 11.65
CA ARG A 78 -15.11 22.45 12.96
C ARG A 78 -14.53 21.11 13.38
N ASN A 79 -13.30 21.13 13.90
CA ASN A 79 -12.58 19.92 14.29
C ASN A 79 -12.51 19.68 15.81
N TYR A 80 -12.78 20.71 16.61
CA TYR A 80 -12.71 20.64 18.07
C TYR A 80 -13.76 21.56 18.71
N ASN A 81 -13.38 22.77 19.13
CA ASN A 81 -14.28 23.70 19.80
C ASN A 81 -15.06 24.61 18.81
N LYS A 82 -15.93 25.47 19.33
CA LYS A 82 -16.77 26.39 18.55
C LYS A 82 -15.99 27.41 17.70
N THR A 83 -14.72 27.66 18.03
CA THR A 83 -13.84 28.61 17.30
C THR A 83 -12.82 27.90 16.40
N SER A 84 -12.86 26.57 16.35
CA SER A 84 -11.97 25.73 15.55
C SER A 84 -12.49 25.49 14.13
N GLY A 85 -11.65 24.94 13.27
CA GLY A 85 -11.93 24.78 11.84
C GLY A 85 -12.15 26.11 11.12
N TYR A 86 -12.58 26.03 9.87
CA TYR A 86 -12.87 27.20 9.06
C TYR A 86 -14.22 27.86 9.40
N GLY A 87 -15.17 27.06 9.90
CA GLY A 87 -16.46 27.55 10.40
C GLY A 87 -16.31 28.43 11.63
N GLY A 88 -15.51 27.99 12.62
CA GLY A 88 -15.24 28.77 13.83
C GLY A 88 -14.44 30.05 13.59
N ARG A 89 -13.65 30.10 12.51
CA ARG A 89 -12.92 31.30 12.06
C ARG A 89 -13.77 32.28 11.24
N GLY A 90 -15.03 31.94 10.94
CA GLY A 90 -15.94 32.80 10.17
C GLY A 90 -15.68 32.84 8.67
N HIS A 91 -15.03 31.81 8.10
CA HIS A 91 -14.86 31.73 6.65
C HIS A 91 -16.18 31.41 5.95
N THR A 92 -16.28 31.75 4.67
CA THR A 92 -17.40 31.37 3.81
C THR A 92 -17.14 30.03 3.11
N GLN A 93 -18.22 29.37 2.65
CA GLN A 93 -18.17 28.08 1.94
C GLN A 93 -17.54 26.96 2.79
N VAL A 94 -18.02 26.85 4.02
CA VAL A 94 -17.51 25.95 5.07
C VAL A 94 -18.57 24.94 5.50
N ALA A 95 -19.49 24.59 4.61
CA ALA A 95 -20.52 23.61 4.94
C ALA A 95 -19.88 22.26 5.28
N ALA A 96 -20.35 21.63 6.37
CA ALA A 96 -19.87 20.33 6.81
C ALA A 96 -21.02 19.42 7.26
N ILE A 97 -20.84 18.12 7.05
CA ILE A 97 -21.70 17.04 7.51
C ILE A 97 -20.83 16.10 8.32
N ASP A 98 -21.23 15.86 9.56
CA ASP A 98 -20.53 14.99 10.49
C ASP A 98 -21.44 13.85 10.95
N LEU A 99 -21.14 12.63 10.52
CA LEU A 99 -21.84 11.41 10.90
C LEU A 99 -20.97 10.66 11.92
N VAL A 100 -21.44 10.55 13.16
CA VAL A 100 -20.65 9.95 14.26
C VAL A 100 -21.48 8.93 15.03
N ALA A 101 -20.89 7.76 15.25
CA ALA A 101 -21.36 6.77 16.19
C ALA A 101 -20.31 6.58 17.29
N GLY A 102 -20.72 6.76 18.55
CA GLY A 102 -19.83 6.63 19.70
C GLY A 102 -18.89 7.83 19.88
N ARG A 103 -19.46 9.05 20.06
CA ARG A 103 -18.66 10.22 20.47
C ARG A 103 -17.94 9.91 21.79
N MET A 104 -16.66 10.29 21.91
CA MET A 104 -15.75 9.96 23.01
C MET A 104 -15.47 8.46 23.25
N ALA A 105 -15.99 7.56 22.42
CA ALA A 105 -15.73 6.11 22.44
C ALA A 105 -15.71 5.49 23.87
N SER A 106 -14.58 4.90 24.28
CA SER A 106 -14.40 4.30 25.61
C SER A 106 -14.28 5.30 26.75
N TYR A 107 -14.09 6.58 26.44
CA TYR A 107 -13.93 7.66 27.41
C TYR A 107 -15.24 8.35 27.76
N VAL A 108 -16.39 7.86 27.26
CA VAL A 108 -17.68 8.46 27.57
C VAL A 108 -17.96 8.33 29.06
N ARG A 109 -18.09 9.47 29.72
CA ARG A 109 -18.65 9.57 31.07
C ARG A 109 -20.05 10.17 30.97
N LYS A 110 -20.97 9.80 31.86
CA LYS A 110 -22.28 10.49 31.98
C LYS A 110 -22.14 11.85 32.67
N VAL A 111 -21.14 11.95 33.53
CA VAL A 111 -20.90 13.10 34.39
C VAL A 111 -19.40 13.40 34.32
N ALA A 112 -19.05 14.66 34.11
CA ALA A 112 -17.67 15.12 34.20
C ALA A 112 -17.17 15.08 35.65
N ASP A 113 -15.87 15.26 35.86
CA ASP A 113 -15.23 15.16 37.19
C ASP A 113 -15.77 16.19 38.20
N ASP A 114 -16.45 17.22 37.71
CA ASP A 114 -17.08 18.31 38.48
C ASP A 114 -18.57 18.10 38.80
N GLY A 115 -19.16 16.96 38.39
CA GLY A 115 -20.58 16.68 38.62
C GLY A 115 -21.53 17.21 37.54
N SER A 116 -21.04 17.92 36.52
CA SER A 116 -21.83 18.41 35.39
C SER A 116 -22.06 17.32 34.33
N PRO A 117 -23.13 17.37 33.51
CA PRO A 117 -23.30 16.42 32.41
C PRO A 117 -22.09 16.49 31.47
N ALA A 118 -21.49 15.35 31.17
CA ALA A 118 -20.28 15.30 30.36
C ALA A 118 -20.55 15.90 28.97
N SER A 119 -19.87 17.00 28.66
CA SER A 119 -19.97 17.70 27.40
C SER A 119 -18.94 17.15 26.40
N ALA A 120 -19.36 16.93 25.16
CA ALA A 120 -18.50 16.48 24.08
C ALA A 120 -18.48 17.50 22.94
N ASN A 121 -17.28 17.93 22.60
CA ASN A 121 -16.98 18.56 21.32
C ASN A 121 -16.63 17.46 20.28
N PRO A 122 -16.68 17.78 18.98
CA PRO A 122 -16.07 16.93 17.97
C PRO A 122 -14.63 16.56 18.35
N ASP A 123 -14.31 15.27 18.37
CA ASP A 123 -12.95 14.78 18.57
C ASP A 123 -12.63 13.71 17.53
N PHE A 124 -11.77 14.05 16.58
CA PHE A 124 -11.45 13.22 15.43
C PHE A 124 -10.53 12.05 15.82
N LYS A 125 -9.85 12.15 16.96
CA LYS A 125 -8.93 11.14 17.48
C LYS A 125 -9.65 10.13 18.36
N VAL A 126 -10.50 10.60 19.27
CA VAL A 126 -11.12 9.77 20.29
C VAL A 126 -12.41 9.10 19.82
N ASP A 127 -13.16 9.71 18.90
CA ASP A 127 -14.44 9.15 18.44
C ASP A 127 -14.26 7.78 17.77
N ALA A 128 -15.21 6.87 18.04
CA ALA A 128 -15.13 5.46 17.64
C ALA A 128 -15.27 5.28 16.12
N ALA A 129 -16.38 5.76 15.54
CA ALA A 129 -16.62 5.70 14.10
C ALA A 129 -17.18 7.02 13.58
N ARG A 130 -16.56 7.54 12.52
CA ARG A 130 -16.85 8.86 11.96
C ARG A 130 -16.73 8.87 10.44
N ILE A 131 -17.70 9.51 9.80
CA ILE A 131 -17.59 9.98 8.41
C ILE A 131 -17.75 11.50 8.45
N TYR A 132 -16.68 12.20 8.10
CA TYR A 132 -16.65 13.65 8.06
C TYR A 132 -16.56 14.15 6.63
N ILE A 133 -17.47 15.03 6.25
CA ILE A 133 -17.56 15.64 4.92
C ILE A 133 -17.50 17.15 5.13
N SER A 134 -16.56 17.83 4.48
CA SER A 134 -16.43 19.28 4.57
C SER A 134 -16.11 19.89 3.22
N GLN A 135 -16.70 21.07 2.95
CA GLN A 135 -16.42 21.85 1.74
C GLN A 135 -15.03 22.50 1.78
N LYS A 136 -14.51 22.79 2.98
CA LYS A 136 -13.23 23.43 3.22
C LYS A 136 -12.69 22.99 4.57
N ALA A 137 -11.72 22.09 4.55
CA ALA A 137 -11.09 21.53 5.74
C ALA A 137 -9.58 21.38 5.55
N ASP A 138 -8.87 21.31 6.67
CA ASP A 138 -7.48 20.85 6.76
C ASP A 138 -7.49 19.40 7.27
N ILE A 139 -7.98 18.47 6.42
CA ILE A 139 -8.41 17.14 6.89
C ILE A 139 -7.28 16.31 7.49
N ASP A 140 -6.08 16.38 6.91
CA ASP A 140 -4.92 15.62 7.39
C ASP A 140 -4.48 16.12 8.77
N ASP A 141 -4.59 17.43 9.02
CA ASP A 141 -4.30 18.01 10.32
C ASP A 141 -5.38 17.64 11.36
N TYR A 142 -6.64 17.43 10.95
CA TYR A 142 -7.71 17.01 11.86
C TYR A 142 -7.51 15.58 12.37
N PHE A 143 -6.92 14.71 11.54
CA PHE A 143 -6.60 13.33 11.92
C PHE A 143 -5.13 13.13 12.32
N GLU A 144 -4.35 14.22 12.45
CA GLU A 144 -2.92 14.19 12.80
C GLU A 144 -2.07 13.32 11.84
N LEU A 145 -2.45 13.23 10.56
CA LEU A 145 -1.74 12.46 9.55
C LEU A 145 -0.43 13.16 9.15
N LYS A 146 0.60 12.34 8.91
CA LYS A 146 1.87 12.84 8.38
C LYS A 146 1.72 13.34 6.94
N GLU A 147 2.56 14.29 6.60
CA GLU A 147 2.63 14.80 5.23
C GLU A 147 3.19 13.74 4.30
N SER A 148 2.47 13.44 3.22
CA SER A 148 2.89 12.51 2.19
C SER A 148 3.55 13.22 0.99
N PRO A 149 4.15 12.50 0.03
CA PRO A 149 4.64 13.11 -1.21
C PRO A 149 3.57 13.87 -2.00
N MET A 150 2.28 13.61 -1.77
CA MET A 150 1.17 14.39 -2.34
C MET A 150 0.90 15.70 -1.58
N GLY A 151 1.57 15.93 -0.46
CA GLY A 151 1.37 17.08 0.43
C GLY A 151 0.12 16.93 1.30
N LYS A 152 -0.10 17.92 2.18
CA LYS A 152 -1.31 17.97 3.01
C LYS A 152 -2.48 18.66 2.29
N SER A 153 -3.68 18.13 2.49
CA SER A 153 -4.92 18.77 2.06
C SER A 153 -5.27 19.95 2.96
N LYS A 154 -5.08 21.18 2.46
CA LYS A 154 -5.37 22.43 3.16
C LYS A 154 -6.43 23.27 2.47
N ALA A 155 -7.41 23.74 3.22
CA ALA A 155 -8.53 24.55 2.75
C ALA A 155 -9.29 23.93 1.55
N MET A 156 -9.33 22.60 1.45
CA MET A 156 -9.96 21.88 0.33
C MET A 156 -11.18 21.09 0.80
N SER A 157 -12.05 20.73 -0.16
CA SER A 157 -13.14 19.81 0.16
C SER A 157 -12.59 18.43 0.44
N ALA A 158 -13.02 17.81 1.52
CA ALA A 158 -12.53 16.52 1.94
C ALA A 158 -13.65 15.64 2.49
N VAL A 159 -13.49 14.34 2.27
CA VAL A 159 -14.27 13.29 2.91
C VAL A 159 -13.28 12.36 3.62
N ALA A 160 -13.45 12.20 4.92
CA ALA A 160 -12.64 11.29 5.72
C ALA A 160 -13.53 10.26 6.43
N VAL A 161 -13.03 9.03 6.48
CA VAL A 161 -13.69 7.89 7.11
C VAL A 161 -12.72 7.30 8.13
N LYS A 162 -13.15 7.20 9.39
CA LYS A 162 -12.38 6.60 10.49
C LYS A 162 -13.25 5.63 11.26
N ALA A 163 -12.73 4.44 11.50
CA ALA A 163 -13.26 3.41 12.39
C ALA A 163 -12.14 2.40 12.69
N ASP A 164 -12.36 1.50 13.64
CA ASP A 164 -11.42 0.38 13.89
C ASP A 164 -11.30 -0.54 12.67
N ASP A 165 -12.43 -0.83 12.01
CA ASP A 165 -12.52 -1.61 10.78
C ASP A 165 -13.33 -0.85 9.73
N VAL A 166 -12.74 -0.62 8.55
CA VAL A 166 -13.42 -0.05 7.38
C VAL A 166 -13.46 -1.08 6.26
N ARG A 167 -14.66 -1.48 5.82
CA ARG A 167 -14.85 -2.44 4.73
C ARG A 167 -15.62 -1.81 3.59
N LEU A 168 -15.02 -1.75 2.41
CA LEU A 168 -15.68 -1.37 1.16
C LEU A 168 -16.09 -2.64 0.41
N ILE A 169 -17.38 -2.94 0.37
CA ILE A 169 -17.92 -4.18 -0.20
C ILE A 169 -18.76 -3.86 -1.44
N ALA A 170 -18.36 -4.38 -2.59
CA ALA A 170 -19.10 -4.26 -3.85
C ALA A 170 -19.34 -5.64 -4.47
N ARG A 171 -20.54 -5.87 -5.02
CA ARG A 171 -20.89 -7.15 -5.68
C ARG A 171 -20.29 -7.31 -7.08
N ASN A 172 -19.86 -6.23 -7.72
CA ASN A 172 -19.32 -6.24 -9.08
C ASN A 172 -17.84 -5.81 -9.09
N GLY A 173 -17.55 -4.58 -8.69
CA GLY A 173 -16.17 -4.09 -8.57
C GLY A 173 -16.09 -2.73 -7.91
N ILE A 174 -14.86 -2.31 -7.59
CA ILE A 174 -14.51 -1.00 -7.03
C ILE A 174 -13.55 -0.33 -8.01
N LYS A 175 -13.79 0.94 -8.34
CA LYS A 175 -12.91 1.75 -9.18
C LYS A 175 -12.51 3.01 -8.42
N LEU A 176 -11.21 3.24 -8.29
CA LEU A 176 -10.63 4.47 -7.74
C LEU A 176 -10.06 5.27 -8.91
N VAL A 177 -10.55 6.49 -9.11
CA VAL A 177 -10.14 7.39 -10.19
C VAL A 177 -9.82 8.75 -9.60
N THR A 178 -8.69 9.32 -10.00
CA THR A 178 -8.22 10.62 -9.55
C THR A 178 -7.94 11.53 -10.74
N GLY A 179 -7.95 12.85 -10.51
CA GLY A 179 -7.54 13.85 -11.51
C GLY A 179 -8.45 13.99 -12.74
N THR A 180 -9.74 13.69 -12.62
CA THR A 180 -10.71 13.84 -13.71
C THR A 180 -11.07 15.29 -13.99
N ASP A 181 -11.15 16.10 -12.93
CA ASP A 181 -11.55 17.50 -13.01
C ASP A 181 -10.33 18.43 -13.11
N THR A 182 -10.50 19.50 -13.87
CA THR A 182 -9.42 20.51 -14.08
C THR A 182 -9.39 21.57 -12.99
N ARG A 183 -10.36 21.58 -12.06
CA ARG A 183 -10.49 22.56 -10.98
C ARG A 183 -10.88 21.87 -9.68
N ASN A 184 -10.36 22.38 -8.56
CA ASN A 184 -10.75 21.94 -7.22
C ASN A 184 -11.99 22.68 -6.69
N SER A 185 -12.39 22.38 -5.46
CA SER A 185 -13.57 22.98 -4.81
C SER A 185 -13.51 24.51 -4.63
N LEU A 186 -12.32 25.10 -4.68
CA LEU A 186 -12.11 26.56 -4.64
C LEU A 186 -12.13 27.20 -6.04
N GLY A 187 -12.32 26.42 -7.09
CA GLY A 187 -12.24 26.87 -8.48
C GLY A 187 -10.82 27.09 -9.00
N LEU A 188 -9.80 26.73 -8.21
CA LEU A 188 -8.40 26.81 -8.64
C LEU A 188 -8.11 25.70 -9.64
N ARG A 189 -7.32 26.02 -10.67
CA ARG A 189 -6.93 25.04 -11.69
C ARG A 189 -5.98 24.01 -11.09
N GLN A 190 -6.33 22.74 -11.22
CA GLN A 190 -5.48 21.62 -10.88
C GLN A 190 -4.58 21.31 -12.09
N ILE A 191 -3.27 21.50 -11.91
CA ILE A 191 -2.28 21.36 -12.98
C ILE A 191 -1.82 19.90 -13.13
N GLU A 192 -1.84 19.14 -12.03
CA GLU A 192 -1.41 17.75 -12.00
C GLU A 192 -2.48 16.84 -11.39
N ALA A 193 -2.69 15.67 -12.00
CA ALA A 193 -3.56 14.65 -11.46
C ALA A 193 -2.92 14.08 -10.18
N GLY A 194 -3.63 14.16 -9.05
CA GLY A 194 -3.20 13.48 -7.83
C GLY A 194 -3.20 11.95 -8.04
N GLY A 195 -2.24 11.26 -7.43
CA GLY A 195 -2.15 9.81 -7.47
C GLY A 195 -3.00 9.10 -6.40
N ILE A 196 -2.74 7.82 -6.19
CA ILE A 196 -3.29 7.02 -5.08
C ILE A 196 -2.14 6.52 -4.21
N GLU A 197 -2.17 6.86 -2.92
CA GLU A 197 -1.20 6.38 -1.93
C GLU A 197 -1.86 5.40 -0.97
N LEU A 198 -1.26 4.22 -0.84
CA LEU A 198 -1.67 3.16 0.09
C LEU A 198 -0.65 3.11 1.23
N ILE A 199 -1.00 3.68 2.38
CA ILE A 199 -0.04 3.89 3.48
C ILE A 199 -0.38 2.96 4.64
N ALA A 200 0.50 2.01 4.95
CA ALA A 200 0.44 1.21 6.15
C ALA A 200 1.14 1.91 7.33
N GLY A 201 0.44 2.02 8.46
CA GLY A 201 0.99 2.46 9.75
C GLY A 201 1.52 3.89 9.77
N ASP A 202 1.01 4.78 8.91
CA ASP A 202 1.46 6.17 8.79
C ASP A 202 2.99 6.29 8.56
N MET A 203 3.57 5.29 7.87
CA MET A 203 5.00 5.23 7.51
C MET A 203 5.23 5.73 6.09
N VAL A 204 5.05 7.03 5.91
CA VAL A 204 5.18 7.71 4.62
C VAL A 204 6.58 7.55 4.01
N GLU A 205 7.63 7.51 4.83
CA GLU A 205 9.02 7.52 4.36
C GLU A 205 9.40 6.24 3.60
N LYS A 206 8.58 5.18 3.73
CA LYS A 206 8.78 3.88 3.09
C LYS A 206 7.98 3.70 1.79
N LEU A 207 7.24 4.71 1.35
CA LEU A 207 6.42 4.62 0.14
C LEU A 207 7.28 4.34 -1.10
N GLN A 208 6.92 3.27 -1.80
CA GLN A 208 7.49 2.85 -3.08
C GLN A 208 6.43 2.92 -4.17
N PRO A 209 6.80 3.25 -5.41
CA PRO A 209 5.86 3.23 -6.53
C PRO A 209 5.43 1.80 -6.87
N LEU A 210 4.15 1.63 -7.22
CA LEU A 210 3.63 0.33 -7.66
C LEU A 210 4.25 -0.08 -9.01
N VAL A 211 4.56 -1.36 -9.17
CA VAL A 211 5.07 -1.92 -10.43
C VAL A 211 3.95 -1.99 -11.47
N LYS A 212 4.24 -1.53 -12.69
CA LYS A 212 3.39 -1.71 -13.88
C LYS A 212 3.65 -3.08 -14.47
N GLY A 213 2.71 -4.00 -14.30
CA GLY A 213 2.87 -5.42 -14.64
C GLY A 213 3.31 -5.68 -16.08
N GLU A 214 2.65 -5.06 -17.07
CA GLU A 214 2.99 -5.25 -18.49
C GLU A 214 4.40 -4.71 -18.83
N ASN A 215 4.74 -3.53 -18.32
CA ASN A 215 6.08 -2.95 -18.51
C ASN A 215 7.16 -3.84 -17.88
N MET A 216 6.90 -4.37 -16.68
CA MET A 216 7.82 -5.27 -16.00
C MET A 216 8.00 -6.60 -16.75
N LEU A 217 6.91 -7.17 -17.28
CA LEU A 217 6.98 -8.37 -18.11
C LEU A 217 7.85 -8.13 -19.35
N ASN A 218 7.62 -7.02 -20.05
CA ASN A 218 8.40 -6.64 -21.24
C ASN A 218 9.88 -6.41 -20.89
N CYS A 219 10.16 -5.80 -19.74
CA CYS A 219 11.52 -5.63 -19.21
C CYS A 219 12.23 -6.98 -19.02
N ILE A 220 11.58 -7.93 -18.34
CA ILE A 220 12.13 -9.27 -18.09
C ILE A 220 12.33 -10.05 -19.40
N VAL A 221 11.37 -9.98 -20.32
CA VAL A 221 11.49 -10.62 -21.64
C VAL A 221 12.65 -10.02 -22.44
N GLY A 222 12.80 -8.70 -22.40
CA GLY A 222 13.95 -8.02 -23.00
C GLY A 222 15.28 -8.50 -22.42
N LEU A 223 15.37 -8.60 -21.09
CA LEU A 223 16.56 -9.10 -20.40
C LEU A 223 16.89 -10.55 -20.78
N LYS A 224 15.87 -11.42 -20.87
CA LYS A 224 16.04 -12.80 -21.33
C LYS A 224 16.65 -12.87 -22.74
N GLU A 225 16.21 -12.01 -23.66
CA GLU A 225 16.80 -11.96 -25.01
C GLU A 225 18.25 -11.47 -24.98
N GLN A 226 18.60 -10.49 -24.13
CA GLN A 226 20.00 -10.08 -23.95
C GLN A 226 20.88 -11.23 -23.43
N ILE A 227 20.40 -12.03 -22.48
CA ILE A 227 21.12 -13.22 -21.98
C ILE A 227 21.30 -14.26 -23.11
N LYS A 228 20.26 -14.47 -23.92
CA LYS A 228 20.29 -15.42 -25.05
C LYS A 228 21.27 -14.97 -26.13
N ASP A 229 21.37 -13.67 -26.41
CA ASP A 229 22.32 -13.15 -27.37
C ASP A 229 23.75 -13.23 -26.86
N LEU A 230 24.00 -12.92 -25.58
CA LEU A 230 25.30 -13.16 -24.96
C LEU A 230 25.72 -14.64 -25.06
N ARG A 231 24.80 -15.57 -24.78
CA ARG A 231 25.06 -17.01 -24.92
C ARG A 231 25.48 -17.38 -26.34
N LYS A 232 24.86 -16.80 -27.38
CA LYS A 232 25.25 -17.06 -28.78
C LYS A 232 26.67 -16.56 -29.05
N ILE A 233 27.01 -15.37 -28.57
CA ILE A 233 28.36 -14.79 -28.75
C ILE A 233 29.42 -15.69 -28.10
N VAL A 234 29.19 -16.12 -26.86
CA VAL A 234 30.09 -17.03 -26.14
C VAL A 234 30.19 -18.39 -26.84
N PHE A 235 29.07 -18.93 -27.33
CA PHE A 235 29.06 -20.19 -28.08
C PHE A 235 29.90 -20.11 -29.36
N SER A 236 29.75 -19.05 -30.15
CA SER A 236 30.57 -18.84 -31.36
C SER A 236 32.06 -18.69 -31.02
N LEU A 237 32.38 -17.93 -29.96
CA LEU A 237 33.74 -17.78 -29.47
C LEU A 237 34.38 -19.14 -29.13
N LEU A 238 33.67 -19.97 -28.37
CA LEU A 238 34.11 -21.32 -28.01
C LEU A 238 34.31 -22.20 -29.26
N GLN A 239 33.39 -22.13 -30.23
CA GLN A 239 33.49 -22.93 -31.45
C GLN A 239 34.74 -22.59 -32.26
N TYR A 240 35.08 -21.30 -32.43
CA TYR A 240 36.31 -20.90 -33.13
C TYR A 240 37.55 -21.36 -32.38
N GLN A 241 37.57 -21.24 -31.05
CA GLN A 241 38.71 -21.68 -30.24
C GLN A 241 38.89 -23.21 -30.27
N MET A 242 37.79 -23.98 -30.25
CA MET A 242 37.84 -25.44 -30.37
C MET A 242 38.45 -25.88 -31.71
N ASN A 243 38.08 -25.23 -32.81
CA ASN A 243 38.65 -25.53 -34.13
C ASN A 243 40.16 -25.26 -34.17
N PHE A 244 40.61 -24.15 -33.60
CA PHE A 244 42.04 -23.86 -33.48
C PHE A 244 42.77 -24.90 -32.61
N ASN A 245 42.21 -25.20 -31.44
CA ASN A 245 42.80 -26.16 -30.50
C ASN A 245 42.87 -27.58 -31.10
N ALA A 246 41.91 -27.98 -31.94
CA ALA A 246 41.93 -29.27 -32.62
C ALA A 246 43.13 -29.39 -33.57
N VAL A 247 43.38 -28.35 -34.38
CA VAL A 247 44.55 -28.31 -35.28
C VAL A 247 45.84 -28.25 -34.49
N LEU A 248 45.88 -27.47 -33.41
CA LEU A 248 47.04 -27.42 -32.51
C LEU A 248 47.29 -28.76 -31.80
N THR A 249 46.25 -29.50 -31.41
CA THR A 249 46.46 -30.79 -30.71
C THR A 249 47.09 -31.83 -31.63
N GLY A 250 46.73 -31.82 -32.92
CA GLY A 250 47.30 -32.73 -33.92
C GLY A 250 48.66 -32.29 -34.47
N HIS A 251 49.17 -31.11 -34.12
CA HIS A 251 50.39 -30.60 -34.74
C HIS A 251 51.65 -31.27 -34.16
N THR A 252 52.63 -31.50 -35.02
CA THR A 252 53.94 -32.04 -34.64
C THR A 252 55.06 -31.27 -35.32
N HIS A 253 56.18 -31.07 -34.63
CA HIS A 253 57.40 -30.51 -35.21
C HIS A 253 58.44 -31.62 -35.36
N LEU A 254 58.90 -31.85 -36.58
CA LEU A 254 60.02 -32.74 -36.86
C LEU A 254 61.29 -31.89 -36.99
N SER A 255 62.21 -32.02 -36.04
CA SER A 255 63.54 -31.42 -36.11
C SER A 255 64.58 -32.48 -36.47
N ASN A 256 65.45 -32.17 -37.44
CA ASN A 256 66.62 -32.99 -37.76
C ASN A 256 67.80 -32.76 -36.81
N TRP A 257 67.69 -31.85 -35.83
CA TRP A 257 68.77 -31.53 -34.90
C TRP A 257 68.25 -31.28 -33.47
N PRO A 258 68.76 -32.00 -32.44
CA PRO A 258 68.33 -31.81 -31.06
C PRO A 258 68.53 -30.35 -30.60
N GLY A 259 67.45 -29.70 -30.16
CA GLY A 259 67.48 -28.34 -29.64
C GLY A 259 67.52 -27.21 -30.68
N ALA A 260 67.51 -27.51 -31.98
CA ALA A 260 67.37 -26.47 -33.00
C ALA A 260 65.90 -25.96 -33.10
N PRO A 261 65.67 -24.65 -33.29
CA PRO A 261 64.34 -24.12 -33.56
C PRO A 261 63.75 -24.76 -34.82
N THR A 262 62.47 -25.10 -34.78
CA THR A 262 61.73 -25.59 -35.95
C THR A 262 60.90 -24.45 -36.56
N PRO A 263 60.68 -24.45 -37.88
CA PRO A 263 59.82 -23.44 -38.51
C PRO A 263 58.38 -23.56 -37.98
N PRO A 264 57.61 -22.45 -38.00
CA PRO A 264 56.23 -22.47 -37.56
C PRO A 264 55.38 -23.43 -38.43
N SER A 265 54.41 -24.11 -37.81
CA SER A 265 53.47 -24.97 -38.53
C SER A 265 52.56 -24.12 -39.44
N VAL A 266 52.62 -24.37 -40.75
CA VAL A 266 51.81 -23.66 -41.76
C VAL A 266 50.31 -23.83 -41.47
N GLU A 267 49.89 -25.02 -41.04
CA GLU A 267 48.50 -25.33 -40.71
C GLU A 267 48.02 -24.58 -39.47
N VAL A 268 48.83 -24.56 -38.41
CA VAL A 268 48.51 -23.83 -37.17
C VAL A 268 48.50 -22.33 -37.42
N VAL A 269 49.42 -21.79 -38.22
CA VAL A 269 49.44 -20.37 -38.59
C VAL A 269 48.17 -20.00 -39.38
N ALA A 270 47.79 -20.83 -40.37
CA ALA A 270 46.57 -20.59 -41.15
C ALA A 270 45.31 -20.60 -40.27
N MET A 271 45.17 -21.59 -39.38
CA MET A 271 44.03 -21.68 -38.48
C MET A 271 44.03 -20.61 -37.39
N GLY A 272 45.21 -20.21 -36.90
CA GLY A 272 45.36 -19.11 -35.95
C GLY A 272 44.92 -17.79 -36.57
N ASN A 273 45.35 -17.51 -37.80
CA ASN A 273 44.91 -16.34 -38.56
C ASN A 273 43.40 -16.36 -38.79
N ALA A 274 42.84 -17.49 -39.23
CA ALA A 274 41.39 -17.63 -39.44
C ALA A 274 40.60 -17.38 -38.15
N THR A 275 41.06 -17.95 -37.03
CA THR A 275 40.42 -17.78 -35.71
C THR A 275 40.48 -16.32 -35.25
N MET A 276 41.64 -15.68 -35.41
CA MET A 276 41.81 -14.26 -35.10
C MET A 276 40.88 -13.38 -35.96
N THR A 277 40.76 -13.66 -37.26
CA THR A 277 39.82 -12.97 -38.13
C THR A 277 38.36 -13.15 -37.68
N GLN A 278 37.96 -14.35 -37.23
CA GLN A 278 36.60 -14.57 -36.71
C GLN A 278 36.36 -13.84 -35.39
N HIS A 279 37.32 -13.85 -34.47
CA HIS A 279 37.20 -13.11 -33.22
C HIS A 279 37.07 -11.60 -33.45
N VAL A 280 37.92 -11.03 -34.31
CA VAL A 280 37.90 -9.59 -34.61
C VAL A 280 36.70 -9.21 -35.49
N GLY A 281 36.34 -10.06 -36.45
CA GLY A 281 35.27 -9.76 -37.41
C GLY A 281 33.86 -10.06 -36.90
N GLN A 282 33.69 -10.98 -35.94
CA GLN A 282 32.37 -11.39 -35.47
C GLN A 282 32.21 -11.25 -33.95
N SER A 283 33.07 -11.90 -33.15
CA SER A 283 32.90 -11.94 -31.69
C SER A 283 33.00 -10.56 -31.05
N LEU A 284 34.04 -9.79 -31.38
CA LEU A 284 34.26 -8.44 -30.82
C LEU A 284 33.12 -7.46 -31.21
N PRO A 285 32.74 -7.30 -32.49
CA PRO A 285 31.62 -6.43 -32.85
C PRO A 285 30.29 -6.84 -32.18
N SER A 286 30.04 -8.15 -32.06
CA SER A 286 28.83 -8.65 -31.39
C SER A 286 28.81 -8.30 -29.91
N LEU A 287 29.95 -8.37 -29.21
CA LEU A 287 30.06 -7.94 -27.81
C LEU A 287 29.80 -6.44 -27.66
N VAL A 288 30.35 -5.62 -28.55
CA VAL A 288 30.09 -4.16 -28.53
C VAL A 288 28.61 -3.87 -28.76
N SER A 289 27.98 -4.53 -29.75
CA SER A 289 26.55 -4.38 -30.00
C SER A 289 25.70 -4.84 -28.81
N HIS A 290 26.05 -5.97 -28.18
CA HIS A 290 25.37 -6.46 -26.99
C HIS A 290 25.46 -5.46 -25.82
N ALA A 291 26.63 -4.87 -25.58
CA ALA A 291 26.79 -3.83 -24.55
C ALA A 291 25.90 -2.61 -24.83
N THR A 292 25.84 -2.13 -26.07
CA THR A 292 24.95 -1.02 -26.43
C THR A 292 23.47 -1.37 -26.27
N ASN A 293 23.08 -2.61 -26.58
CA ASN A 293 21.69 -3.06 -26.42
C ASN A 293 21.29 -3.18 -24.94
N MET A 294 22.21 -3.59 -24.07
CA MET A 294 22.01 -3.61 -22.62
C MET A 294 21.76 -2.21 -22.06
N GLU A 295 22.54 -1.21 -22.48
CA GLU A 295 22.36 0.18 -22.05
C GLU A 295 21.02 0.75 -22.55
N LEU A 296 20.65 0.49 -23.81
CA LEU A 296 19.36 0.89 -24.34
C LEU A 296 18.19 0.23 -23.60
N TRP A 297 18.32 -1.05 -23.25
CA TRP A 297 17.33 -1.77 -22.43
C TRP A 297 17.17 -1.11 -21.06
N GLU A 298 18.27 -0.76 -20.39
CA GLU A 298 18.26 -0.07 -19.10
C GLU A 298 17.56 1.29 -19.21
N ILE A 299 17.93 2.10 -20.20
CA ILE A 299 17.31 3.40 -20.45
C ILE A 299 15.80 3.25 -20.71
N GLU A 300 15.39 2.24 -21.47
CA GLU A 300 13.98 2.08 -21.85
C GLU A 300 13.09 1.67 -20.66
N TYR A 301 13.56 0.79 -19.78
CA TYR A 301 12.73 0.24 -18.70
C TYR A 301 12.99 0.84 -17.32
N LEU A 302 14.17 1.38 -17.05
CA LEU A 302 14.56 1.90 -15.73
C LEU A 302 14.58 3.43 -15.65
N ASN A 303 14.35 4.15 -16.76
CA ASN A 303 14.27 5.60 -16.76
C ASN A 303 12.81 6.09 -16.54
N PRO A 304 12.53 6.89 -15.49
CA PRO A 304 11.19 7.43 -15.21
C PRO A 304 10.56 8.26 -16.32
N ALA A 305 11.36 8.85 -17.22
CA ALA A 305 10.87 9.64 -18.35
C ALA A 305 10.25 8.78 -19.47
N LYS A 306 10.49 7.47 -19.46
CA LYS A 306 10.01 6.56 -20.50
C LYS A 306 8.61 6.03 -20.17
N LYS A 307 7.80 5.83 -21.22
CA LYS A 307 6.45 5.25 -21.08
C LYS A 307 6.51 3.79 -20.59
N THR A 308 7.55 3.08 -21.00
CA THR A 308 7.91 1.71 -20.64
C THR A 308 8.55 1.59 -19.26
N TYR A 309 8.74 2.69 -18.53
CA TYR A 309 9.25 2.65 -17.17
C TYR A 309 8.44 1.69 -16.30
N ILE A 310 9.15 0.83 -15.56
CA ILE A 310 8.53 -0.29 -14.83
C ILE A 310 7.66 0.16 -13.66
N ASN A 311 7.86 1.36 -13.12
CA ASN A 311 7.13 1.84 -11.95
C ASN A 311 6.07 2.89 -12.29
N SER A 312 5.01 2.93 -11.47
CA SER A 312 3.98 3.96 -11.51
C SER A 312 4.54 5.31 -11.05
N GLN A 313 4.19 6.38 -11.76
CA GLN A 313 4.51 7.74 -11.34
C GLN A 313 3.51 8.25 -10.29
N TRP A 314 2.29 7.70 -10.29
CA TRP A 314 1.16 8.23 -9.53
C TRP A 314 0.81 7.37 -8.32
N ASN A 315 0.92 6.05 -8.43
CA ASN A 315 0.41 5.15 -7.38
C ASN A 315 1.54 4.55 -6.56
N LYS A 316 1.44 4.62 -5.23
CA LYS A 316 2.47 4.18 -4.29
C LYS A 316 1.92 3.32 -3.15
N THR A 317 2.74 2.44 -2.62
CA THR A 317 2.47 1.59 -1.44
C THR A 317 3.75 1.38 -0.62
N ASN A 318 3.64 1.02 0.65
CA ASN A 318 4.76 0.55 1.48
C ASN A 318 4.54 -0.88 2.01
#